data_AF-A0A4Y9F0A1-F1
#
_entry.id   AF-A0A4Y9F0A1-F1
#
_cell.length_a   1.000
_cell.length_b   1.000
_cell.length_c   1.000
_cell.angle_alpha   90.00
_cell.angle_beta   90.00
_cell.angle_gamma   90.00
#
_symmetry.space_group_name_H-M   'P 1'
#
loop_
_entity.id
_entity.type
_entity.pdbx_description
1 polymer ?
#
loop_
_entity_poly.entity_id
_entity_poly.type
_entity_poly.pdbx_seq_one_letter_code
_entity_poly.pdbx_strand_id
1 'polypeptide(L)'
;MKGGTSMPMLTNLADVLRAYTAPDGSKLTVVETAGWKTRGYAGQGLTAAVGHMWHHTATAESAFAYADCPTLNLLISGRPDLPGPLCNIAFGRSGTIYVVAAGVANHAGPGSAGGAYANTGNHYFIGNEMESSGIRDDWTEAQRRVMPHLGAALERGYGKGKDFIQIGHKEYSDQGKIDPAYIDMNTLRQNINDILYGGTTHVAPAAQNATPAPAQQTAVGNNLNAPHWTVRAGDTLAKIARYYFGNASAADIKKLTDYNSIKDANKLAIGQRVFIPGPLVWTVEAGDSWEKIAAYYGYSVQAVKDRNPGKSLAPGTVMMIWGAGER
;
A
#
# COMPACT_ATOMS: atom_id res chain seq x y z
N MET A 1 -31.26 -34.80 9.27
CA MET A 1 -29.99 -34.14 9.62
C MET A 1 -29.51 -33.41 8.37
N LYS A 2 -29.58 -32.08 8.33
CA LYS A 2 -29.05 -31.30 7.19
C LYS A 2 -27.52 -31.38 7.26
N GLY A 3 -26.89 -31.92 6.21
CA GLY A 3 -25.44 -32.01 6.11
C GLY A 3 -24.81 -30.63 6.22
N GLY A 4 -24.00 -30.42 7.26
CA GLY A 4 -23.24 -29.19 7.43
C GLY A 4 -22.19 -29.10 6.33
N THR A 5 -22.33 -28.12 5.43
CA THR A 5 -21.24 -27.72 4.54
C THR A 5 -20.03 -27.34 5.38
N SER A 6 -18.94 -28.10 5.28
CA SER A 6 -17.69 -27.75 5.94
C SER A 6 -17.25 -26.35 5.51
N MET A 7 -17.02 -25.48 6.49
CA MET A 7 -16.55 -24.10 6.27
C MET A 7 -15.19 -24.13 5.54
N PRO A 8 -15.00 -23.42 4.41
CA PRO A 8 -13.80 -23.52 3.58
C PRO A 8 -12.49 -23.14 4.31
N MET A 9 -11.47 -23.98 4.13
CA MET A 9 -10.07 -23.62 4.34
C MET A 9 -9.46 -23.21 3.00
N LEU A 10 -8.83 -22.04 2.93
CA LEU A 10 -8.16 -21.50 1.74
C LEU A 10 -6.81 -22.20 1.49
N THR A 11 -6.80 -23.52 1.41
CA THR A 11 -5.58 -24.35 1.30
C THR A 11 -4.80 -24.13 -0.01
N ASN A 12 -5.39 -23.44 -0.97
CA ASN A 12 -4.81 -23.00 -2.24
C ASN A 12 -4.30 -21.54 -2.21
N LEU A 13 -4.29 -20.84 -1.07
CA LEU A 13 -3.88 -19.43 -0.97
C LEU A 13 -2.49 -19.15 -1.52
N ALA A 14 -1.50 -19.98 -1.19
CA ALA A 14 -0.15 -19.81 -1.74
C ALA A 14 -0.14 -19.96 -3.28
N ASP A 15 -0.90 -20.90 -3.82
CA ASP A 15 -0.96 -21.16 -5.27
C ASP A 15 -1.68 -20.03 -6.01
N VAL A 16 -2.78 -19.51 -5.44
CA VAL A 16 -3.48 -18.32 -5.94
C VAL A 16 -2.53 -17.14 -6.07
N LEU A 17 -1.73 -16.88 -5.03
CA LEU A 17 -0.78 -15.77 -5.02
C LEU A 17 0.35 -15.98 -6.05
N ARG A 18 0.89 -17.21 -6.17
CA ARG A 18 1.96 -17.52 -7.13
C ARG A 18 1.50 -17.55 -8.58
N ALA A 19 0.22 -17.86 -8.83
CA ALA A 19 -0.37 -17.83 -10.15
C ALA A 19 -0.44 -16.41 -10.73
N TYR A 20 -0.47 -15.38 -9.86
CA TYR A 20 -0.43 -14.00 -10.30
C TYR A 20 0.88 -13.66 -10.99
N THR A 21 0.77 -12.93 -12.10
CA THR A 21 1.88 -12.34 -12.83
C THR A 21 1.51 -10.89 -13.13
N ALA A 22 2.38 -9.96 -12.74
CA ALA A 22 2.21 -8.54 -12.97
C ALA A 22 2.33 -8.21 -14.49
N PRO A 23 1.86 -7.04 -14.94
CA PRO A 23 1.97 -6.63 -16.35
C PRO A 23 3.41 -6.61 -16.88
N ASP A 24 4.40 -6.35 -16.02
CA ASP A 24 5.82 -6.36 -16.36
C ASP A 24 6.46 -7.77 -16.31
N GLY A 25 5.64 -8.82 -16.07
CA GLY A 25 6.09 -10.21 -15.95
C GLY A 25 6.61 -10.58 -14.55
N SER A 26 6.72 -9.63 -13.61
CA SER A 26 7.16 -9.93 -12.25
C SER A 26 6.15 -10.78 -11.49
N LYS A 27 6.64 -11.52 -10.49
CA LYS A 27 5.83 -12.44 -9.67
C LYS A 27 5.89 -12.03 -8.20
N LEU A 28 4.87 -12.43 -7.45
CA LEU A 28 4.83 -12.29 -6.00
C LEU A 28 5.81 -13.27 -5.34
N THR A 29 6.60 -12.79 -4.38
CA THR A 29 7.42 -13.64 -3.51
C THR A 29 6.56 -14.20 -2.38
N VAL A 30 6.27 -15.50 -2.41
CA VAL A 30 5.34 -16.16 -1.49
C VAL A 30 6.06 -17.23 -0.66
N VAL A 31 6.07 -17.04 0.66
CA VAL A 31 6.64 -17.96 1.65
C VAL A 31 5.52 -18.65 2.42
N GLU A 32 5.56 -19.97 2.49
CA GLU A 32 4.60 -20.75 3.28
C GLU A 32 5.13 -20.94 4.71
N THR A 33 4.33 -20.64 5.72
CA THR A 33 4.67 -20.95 7.12
C THR A 33 4.29 -22.39 7.44
N ALA A 34 5.07 -23.11 8.25
CA ALA A 34 4.75 -24.48 8.61
C ALA A 34 3.31 -24.61 9.14
N GLY A 35 2.53 -25.59 8.70
CA GLY A 35 1.16 -25.85 9.19
C GLY A 35 0.06 -24.86 8.74
N TRP A 36 0.35 -23.90 7.85
CA TRP A 36 -0.62 -22.87 7.45
C TRP A 36 -1.93 -23.41 6.86
N LYS A 37 -1.86 -24.52 6.11
CA LYS A 37 -3.03 -25.14 5.45
C LYS A 37 -4.11 -25.64 6.41
N THR A 38 -3.71 -25.98 7.63
CA THR A 38 -4.63 -26.44 8.70
C THR A 38 -4.87 -25.38 9.76
N ARG A 39 -4.18 -24.23 9.67
CA ARG A 39 -4.26 -23.17 10.68
C ARG A 39 -5.48 -22.28 10.45
N GLY A 40 -6.27 -22.14 11.52
CA GLY A 40 -7.39 -21.22 11.69
C GLY A 40 -7.68 -21.13 13.18
N TYR A 41 -8.40 -20.09 13.62
CA TYR A 41 -8.77 -19.94 15.02
C TYR A 41 -9.60 -21.16 15.46
N ALA A 42 -9.12 -21.87 16.48
CA ALA A 42 -9.67 -23.16 16.91
C ALA A 42 -9.84 -24.20 15.76
N GLY A 43 -9.02 -24.11 14.71
CA GLY A 43 -9.09 -24.98 13.52
C GLY A 43 -10.24 -24.67 12.56
N GLN A 44 -10.92 -23.53 12.70
CA GLN A 44 -12.10 -23.18 11.91
C GLN A 44 -11.76 -22.64 10.53
N GLY A 45 -12.54 -23.05 9.52
CA GLY A 45 -12.56 -22.44 8.18
C GLY A 45 -13.41 -21.17 8.12
N LEU A 46 -13.19 -20.36 7.09
CA LEU A 46 -13.98 -19.15 6.83
C LEU A 46 -15.40 -19.52 6.43
N THR A 47 -16.37 -18.60 6.61
CA THR A 47 -17.70 -18.76 6.01
C THR A 47 -17.62 -18.58 4.49
N ALA A 48 -16.87 -17.59 4.05
CA ALA A 48 -16.53 -17.31 2.66
C ALA A 48 -15.30 -16.40 2.61
N ALA A 49 -14.63 -16.29 1.46
CA ALA A 49 -13.63 -15.25 1.21
C ALA A 49 -14.26 -14.18 0.33
N VAL A 50 -14.89 -13.17 0.95
CA VAL A 50 -15.61 -12.09 0.24
C VAL A 50 -14.73 -10.86 0.00
N GLY A 51 -13.56 -10.81 0.62
CA GLY A 51 -12.69 -9.67 0.50
C GLY A 51 -11.34 -9.85 1.20
N HIS A 52 -10.58 -8.76 1.18
CA HIS A 52 -9.26 -8.61 1.73
C HIS A 52 -9.25 -7.39 2.67
N MET A 53 -8.92 -7.64 3.94
CA MET A 53 -8.77 -6.60 4.95
C MET A 53 -7.31 -6.26 5.18
N TRP A 54 -6.97 -4.99 5.03
CA TRP A 54 -5.62 -4.44 5.15
C TRP A 54 -5.38 -3.89 6.55
N HIS A 55 -4.29 -4.30 7.20
CA HIS A 55 -3.87 -3.90 8.54
C HIS A 55 -2.41 -3.42 8.54
N HIS A 56 -1.96 -2.79 9.63
CA HIS A 56 -0.54 -2.71 9.95
C HIS A 56 -0.26 -3.33 11.31
N THR A 57 0.97 -3.83 11.48
CA THR A 57 1.35 -4.59 12.68
C THR A 57 1.63 -3.73 13.92
N ALA A 58 1.77 -2.42 13.76
CA ALA A 58 2.15 -1.45 14.80
C ALA A 58 3.48 -1.80 15.47
N THR A 59 4.40 -2.31 14.65
CA THR A 59 5.67 -2.87 15.11
C THR A 59 6.66 -1.78 15.48
N ALA A 60 7.37 -1.96 16.60
CA ALA A 60 8.45 -1.08 16.97
C ALA A 60 9.52 -1.03 15.87
N GLU A 61 9.88 0.17 15.44
CA GLU A 61 10.72 0.36 14.25
C GLU A 61 12.11 -0.27 14.35
N SER A 62 12.65 -0.36 15.57
CA SER A 62 13.92 -1.05 15.83
C SER A 62 13.89 -2.52 15.42
N ALA A 63 12.72 -3.16 15.40
CA ALA A 63 12.58 -4.56 14.98
C ALA A 63 12.85 -4.76 13.47
N PHE A 64 12.64 -3.74 12.65
CA PHE A 64 12.86 -3.82 11.20
C PHE A 64 14.35 -3.93 10.82
N ALA A 65 15.27 -3.64 11.75
CA ALA A 65 16.69 -3.81 11.52
C ALA A 65 17.14 -5.29 11.52
N TYR A 66 16.32 -6.20 12.07
CA TYR A 66 16.71 -7.58 12.36
C TYR A 66 15.96 -8.61 11.52
N ALA A 67 14.79 -8.27 10.98
CA ALA A 67 13.98 -9.19 10.19
C ALA A 67 13.09 -8.44 9.20
N ASP A 68 12.79 -9.11 8.09
CA ASP A 68 11.84 -8.64 7.08
C ASP A 68 10.39 -8.64 7.59
N CYS A 69 10.02 -9.65 8.38
CA CYS A 69 8.73 -9.80 9.03
C CYS A 69 8.92 -10.13 10.52
N PRO A 70 9.33 -9.15 11.35
CA PRO A 70 9.62 -9.38 12.77
C PRO A 70 8.42 -9.90 13.56
N THR A 71 7.18 -9.67 13.11
CA THR A 71 5.98 -10.12 13.83
C THR A 71 5.48 -11.50 13.41
N LEU A 72 6.12 -12.18 12.46
CA LEU A 72 5.60 -13.42 11.87
C LEU A 72 5.20 -14.48 12.93
N ASN A 73 6.03 -14.71 13.94
CA ASN A 73 5.71 -15.67 15.01
C ASN A 73 4.53 -15.23 15.89
N LEU A 74 4.40 -13.93 16.16
CA LEU A 74 3.28 -13.35 16.87
C LEU A 74 1.99 -13.46 16.05
N LEU A 75 2.06 -13.24 14.73
CA LEU A 75 0.92 -13.37 13.84
C LEU A 75 0.44 -14.82 13.70
N ILE A 76 1.37 -15.79 13.75
CA ILE A 76 1.07 -17.22 13.77
C ILE A 76 0.43 -17.64 15.10
N SER A 77 1.05 -17.26 16.21
CA SER A 77 0.75 -17.82 17.55
C SER A 77 -0.34 -17.03 18.29
N GLY A 78 -0.50 -15.76 17.95
CA GLY A 78 -1.28 -14.80 18.71
C GLY A 78 -0.51 -14.22 19.90
N ARG A 79 -1.28 -13.58 20.77
CA ARG A 79 -0.85 -12.98 22.03
C ARG A 79 -1.74 -13.49 23.17
N PRO A 80 -1.34 -13.35 24.45
CA PRO A 80 -2.08 -13.94 25.57
C PRO A 80 -3.56 -13.53 25.65
N ASP A 81 -3.90 -12.31 25.21
CA ASP A 81 -5.26 -11.77 25.18
C ASP A 81 -6.00 -12.02 23.85
N LEU A 82 -5.32 -12.49 22.81
CA LEU A 82 -5.91 -12.78 21.50
C LEU A 82 -5.19 -13.97 20.84
N PRO A 83 -5.78 -15.18 20.86
CA PRO A 83 -5.17 -16.37 20.30
C PRO A 83 -5.01 -16.27 18.78
N GLY A 84 -3.94 -16.87 18.27
CA GLY A 84 -3.65 -16.90 16.85
C GLY A 84 -4.59 -17.82 16.06
N PRO A 85 -4.52 -17.77 14.73
CA PRO A 85 -3.72 -16.82 13.94
C PRO A 85 -4.34 -15.41 13.97
N LEU A 86 -3.51 -14.37 13.90
CA LEU A 86 -3.94 -12.98 13.85
C LEU A 86 -4.13 -12.45 12.42
N CYS A 87 -3.76 -13.24 11.41
CA CYS A 87 -4.01 -12.94 10.00
C CYS A 87 -3.95 -14.20 9.14
N ASN A 88 -4.40 -14.08 7.89
CA ASN A 88 -4.18 -15.09 6.87
C ASN A 88 -2.84 -14.87 6.16
N ILE A 89 -2.45 -13.60 6.02
CA ILE A 89 -1.25 -13.14 5.33
C ILE A 89 -0.48 -12.19 6.26
N ALA A 90 0.82 -12.42 6.39
CA ALA A 90 1.76 -11.43 6.89
C ALA A 90 2.56 -10.86 5.72
N PHE A 91 2.78 -9.54 5.71
CA PHE A 91 3.40 -8.85 4.58
C PHE A 91 4.63 -8.07 5.04
N GLY A 92 5.80 -8.61 4.70
CA GLY A 92 7.10 -8.13 5.13
C GLY A 92 7.51 -6.80 4.48
N ARG A 93 8.56 -6.20 5.04
CA ARG A 93 9.12 -4.91 4.61
C ARG A 93 9.67 -4.95 3.17
N SER A 94 10.12 -6.10 2.68
CA SER A 94 10.61 -6.31 1.31
C SER A 94 9.51 -6.55 0.27
N GLY A 95 8.24 -6.57 0.69
CA GLY A 95 7.13 -7.02 -0.16
C GLY A 95 6.98 -8.55 -0.22
N THR A 96 7.69 -9.30 0.63
CA THR A 96 7.50 -10.75 0.77
C THR A 96 6.17 -11.05 1.45
N ILE A 97 5.43 -12.00 0.90
CA ILE A 97 4.12 -12.43 1.39
C ILE A 97 4.28 -13.78 2.11
N TYR A 98 4.01 -13.80 3.41
CA TYR A 98 4.04 -15.00 4.22
C TYR A 98 2.62 -15.52 4.43
N VAL A 99 2.35 -16.76 4.02
CA VAL A 99 1.04 -17.38 4.19
C VAL A 99 0.96 -17.98 5.60
N VAL A 100 0.11 -17.39 6.43
CA VAL A 100 0.00 -17.69 7.86
C VAL A 100 -1.12 -18.69 8.14
N ALA A 101 -2.31 -18.49 7.56
CA ALA A 101 -3.48 -19.31 7.88
C ALA A 101 -4.44 -19.46 6.69
N ALA A 102 -4.95 -20.67 6.52
CA ALA A 102 -6.00 -20.97 5.54
C ALA A 102 -7.42 -20.78 6.11
N GLY A 103 -7.58 -20.79 7.43
CA GLY A 103 -8.86 -20.67 8.13
C GLY A 103 -9.14 -19.27 8.69
N VAL A 104 -10.10 -19.18 9.60
CA VAL A 104 -10.44 -17.94 10.34
C VAL A 104 -9.20 -17.39 11.03
N ALA A 105 -9.01 -16.07 10.96
CA ALA A 105 -8.00 -15.37 11.73
C ALA A 105 -8.63 -14.26 12.59
N ASN A 106 -8.05 -14.01 13.75
CA ASN A 106 -8.53 -13.02 14.72
C ASN A 106 -7.95 -11.64 14.41
N HIS A 107 -8.55 -10.91 13.46
CA HIS A 107 -7.97 -9.67 12.94
C HIS A 107 -8.94 -8.46 12.88
N ALA A 108 -10.23 -8.69 12.58
CA ALA A 108 -11.17 -7.62 12.23
C ALA A 108 -11.84 -6.96 13.44
N GLY A 109 -12.13 -7.74 14.48
CA GLY A 109 -12.88 -7.26 15.64
C GLY A 109 -14.27 -6.69 15.31
N PRO A 110 -14.81 -5.82 16.18
CA PRO A 110 -16.06 -5.10 15.93
C PRO A 110 -15.96 -4.07 14.79
N GLY A 111 -17.00 -3.99 13.99
CA GLY A 111 -17.05 -3.15 12.79
C GLY A 111 -18.03 -3.65 11.73
N SER A 112 -18.08 -2.99 10.57
CA SER A 112 -18.89 -3.39 9.42
C SER A 112 -18.31 -2.88 8.10
N ALA A 113 -18.60 -3.56 6.99
CA ALA A 113 -18.30 -3.08 5.65
C ALA A 113 -19.59 -2.53 5.02
N GLY A 114 -19.86 -1.24 5.20
CA GLY A 114 -21.08 -0.60 4.67
C GLY A 114 -22.37 -1.20 5.24
N GLY A 115 -22.37 -1.58 6.51
CA GLY A 115 -23.49 -2.28 7.18
C GLY A 115 -23.55 -3.78 6.92
N ALA A 116 -22.92 -4.29 5.85
CA ALA A 116 -22.73 -5.71 5.63
C ALA A 116 -21.60 -6.26 6.52
N TYR A 117 -21.64 -7.57 6.79
CA TYR A 117 -20.62 -8.29 7.57
C TYR A 117 -20.33 -7.66 8.94
N ALA A 118 -21.36 -7.07 9.58
CA ALA A 118 -21.23 -6.47 10.90
C ALA A 118 -20.73 -7.51 11.91
N ASN A 119 -19.64 -7.18 12.61
CA ASN A 119 -18.99 -7.99 13.66
C ASN A 119 -18.65 -9.43 13.24
N THR A 120 -18.49 -9.68 11.93
CA THR A 120 -18.24 -11.01 11.37
C THR A 120 -17.00 -11.05 10.49
N GLY A 121 -16.21 -9.96 10.43
CA GLY A 121 -15.10 -9.80 9.51
C GLY A 121 -14.08 -10.94 9.50
N ASN A 122 -13.75 -11.51 10.67
CA ASN A 122 -12.83 -12.65 10.82
C ASN A 122 -13.22 -13.89 9.99
N HIS A 123 -14.52 -14.06 9.72
CA HIS A 123 -15.05 -15.22 9.00
C HIS A 123 -15.22 -14.98 7.50
N TYR A 124 -15.05 -13.75 7.04
CA TYR A 124 -15.40 -13.33 5.67
C TYR A 124 -14.23 -12.70 4.91
N PHE A 125 -13.30 -12.05 5.61
CA PHE A 125 -12.16 -11.38 4.99
C PHE A 125 -10.88 -12.17 5.17
N ILE A 126 -10.03 -12.13 4.15
CA ILE A 126 -8.63 -12.52 4.25
C ILE A 126 -7.91 -11.38 4.98
N GLY A 127 -7.45 -11.62 6.20
CA GLY A 127 -6.69 -10.63 6.97
C GLY A 127 -5.24 -10.54 6.51
N ASN A 128 -4.76 -9.32 6.23
CA ASN A 128 -3.38 -9.04 5.86
C ASN A 128 -2.73 -8.06 6.83
N GLU A 129 -1.77 -8.55 7.59
CA GLU A 129 -0.98 -7.79 8.55
C GLU A 129 0.34 -7.36 7.92
N MET A 130 0.49 -6.05 7.71
CA MET A 130 1.62 -5.49 6.98
C MET A 130 2.62 -4.80 7.91
N GLU A 131 3.91 -5.09 7.74
CA GLU A 131 4.95 -4.58 8.65
C GLU A 131 5.13 -3.07 8.54
N SER A 132 4.65 -2.36 9.56
CA SER A 132 4.74 -0.90 9.71
C SER A 132 4.52 -0.55 11.18
N SER A 133 5.19 0.52 11.62
CA SER A 133 4.98 1.09 12.95
C SER A 133 3.64 1.80 13.11
N GLY A 134 3.04 2.27 12.01
CA GLY A 134 1.77 2.99 12.04
C GLY A 134 1.82 4.39 12.64
N ILE A 135 2.96 4.84 13.19
CA ILE A 135 3.13 6.16 13.84
C ILE A 135 3.72 7.23 12.91
N ARG A 136 4.27 6.81 11.77
CA ARG A 136 4.66 7.67 10.66
C ARG A 136 4.48 6.92 9.33
N ASP A 137 4.66 7.63 8.23
CA ASP A 137 4.76 6.98 6.93
C ASP A 137 6.11 6.28 6.78
N ASP A 138 6.18 5.03 7.24
CA ASP A 138 7.36 4.18 7.12
C ASP A 138 7.20 3.07 6.08
N TRP A 139 6.13 3.04 5.30
CA TRP A 139 5.90 2.01 4.28
C TRP A 139 7.04 1.97 3.27
N THR A 140 7.68 0.81 3.07
CA THR A 140 8.76 0.70 2.08
C THR A 140 8.23 0.85 0.67
N GLU A 141 9.10 1.23 -0.25
CA GLU A 141 8.80 1.20 -1.68
C GLU A 141 8.41 -0.20 -2.17
N ALA A 142 9.03 -1.24 -1.64
CA ALA A 142 8.71 -2.61 -2.00
C ALA A 142 7.30 -2.99 -1.56
N GLN A 143 6.88 -2.59 -0.35
CA GLN A 143 5.51 -2.76 0.11
C GLN A 143 4.53 -2.01 -0.78
N ARG A 144 4.79 -0.73 -1.06
CA ARG A 144 3.93 0.11 -1.91
C ARG A 144 3.80 -0.43 -3.32
N ARG A 145 4.88 -0.97 -3.88
CA ARG A 145 4.89 -1.63 -5.19
C ARG A 145 4.06 -2.91 -5.18
N VAL A 146 4.19 -3.75 -4.15
CA VAL A 146 3.59 -5.09 -4.13
C VAL A 146 2.13 -5.09 -3.65
N MET A 147 1.70 -4.14 -2.81
CA MET A 147 0.32 -4.07 -2.29
C MET A 147 -0.75 -4.17 -3.40
N PRO A 148 -0.72 -3.37 -4.49
CA PRO A 148 -1.76 -3.47 -5.53
C PRO A 148 -1.77 -4.85 -6.24
N HIS A 149 -0.59 -5.45 -6.45
CA HIS A 149 -0.48 -6.77 -7.05
C HIS A 149 -1.02 -7.88 -6.13
N LEU A 150 -0.77 -7.78 -4.83
CA LEU A 150 -1.34 -8.69 -3.83
C LEU A 150 -2.87 -8.62 -3.82
N GLY A 151 -3.44 -7.41 -3.77
CA GLY A 151 -4.89 -7.22 -3.83
C GLY A 151 -5.50 -7.81 -5.10
N ALA A 152 -4.89 -7.55 -6.25
CA ALA A 152 -5.31 -8.10 -7.54
C ALA A 152 -5.20 -9.63 -7.61
N ALA A 153 -4.18 -10.24 -7.02
CA ALA A 153 -4.01 -11.69 -6.98
C ALA A 153 -5.15 -12.36 -6.19
N LEU A 154 -5.49 -11.80 -5.02
CA LEU A 154 -6.57 -12.32 -4.19
C LEU A 154 -7.94 -12.13 -4.85
N GLU A 155 -8.18 -10.97 -5.45
CA GLU A 155 -9.41 -10.72 -6.20
C GLU A 155 -9.56 -11.66 -7.40
N ARG A 156 -8.50 -11.91 -8.18
CA ARG A 156 -8.56 -12.91 -9.28
C ARG A 156 -8.79 -14.34 -8.79
N GLY A 157 -8.22 -14.70 -7.64
CA GLY A 157 -8.28 -16.07 -7.13
C GLY A 157 -9.56 -16.42 -6.39
N TYR A 158 -10.13 -15.45 -5.67
CA TYR A 158 -11.29 -15.67 -4.80
C TYR A 158 -12.50 -14.80 -5.16
N GLY A 159 -12.27 -13.64 -5.77
CA GLY A 159 -13.33 -12.82 -6.33
C GLY A 159 -13.94 -13.50 -7.53
N LYS A 160 -15.21 -13.90 -7.42
CA LYS A 160 -15.99 -14.43 -8.55
C LYS A 160 -16.55 -13.30 -9.44
N GLY A 161 -15.87 -12.15 -9.50
CA GLY A 161 -16.35 -10.90 -10.08
C GLY A 161 -15.98 -9.68 -9.22
N LYS A 162 -16.55 -8.51 -9.55
CA LYS A 162 -16.25 -7.19 -8.97
C LYS A 162 -16.71 -6.98 -7.52
N ASP A 163 -17.22 -8.02 -6.88
CA ASP A 163 -17.78 -7.96 -5.53
C ASP A 163 -16.74 -8.28 -4.45
N PHE A 164 -15.47 -8.47 -4.82
CA PHE A 164 -14.40 -8.73 -3.87
C PHE A 164 -14.00 -7.43 -3.15
N ILE A 165 -14.24 -7.38 -1.85
CA ILE A 165 -14.10 -6.15 -1.07
C ILE A 165 -12.63 -5.94 -0.68
N GLN A 166 -12.04 -4.82 -1.08
CA GLN A 166 -10.75 -4.34 -0.55
C GLN A 166 -11.02 -3.30 0.54
N ILE A 167 -10.65 -3.56 1.80
CA ILE A 167 -11.02 -2.67 2.93
C ILE A 167 -9.89 -2.50 3.94
N GLY A 168 -9.61 -1.28 4.38
CA GLY A 168 -8.70 -1.03 5.49
C GLY A 168 -9.42 -1.29 6.81
N HIS A 169 -8.71 -1.76 7.83
CA HIS A 169 -9.32 -1.97 9.15
C HIS A 169 -9.97 -0.69 9.73
N LYS A 170 -9.39 0.47 9.45
CA LYS A 170 -9.93 1.80 9.78
C LYS A 170 -11.26 2.14 9.11
N GLU A 171 -11.58 1.48 8.00
CA GLU A 171 -12.85 1.66 7.30
C GLU A 171 -13.88 0.64 7.74
N TYR A 172 -13.43 -0.51 8.27
CA TYR A 172 -14.31 -1.54 8.83
C TYR A 172 -14.68 -1.23 10.29
N SER A 173 -13.71 -0.85 11.11
CA SER A 173 -13.85 -0.80 12.58
C SER A 173 -14.78 0.30 13.07
N ASP A 174 -15.60 -0.03 14.07
CA ASP A 174 -16.39 0.93 14.83
C ASP A 174 -15.65 1.49 16.07
N GLN A 175 -14.41 1.04 16.29
CA GLN A 175 -13.60 1.36 17.48
C GLN A 175 -12.54 2.44 17.23
N GLY A 176 -12.59 3.12 16.09
CA GLY A 176 -11.63 4.18 15.74
C GLY A 176 -10.23 3.68 15.40
N LYS A 177 -10.12 2.46 14.87
CA LYS A 177 -8.85 1.93 14.32
C LYS A 177 -8.31 2.85 13.23
N ILE A 178 -6.99 2.98 13.16
CA ILE A 178 -6.31 3.87 12.21
C ILE A 178 -5.61 3.11 11.08
N ASP A 179 -5.53 1.79 11.19
CA ASP A 179 -4.76 0.95 10.30
C ASP A 179 -5.50 0.60 8.99
N PRO A 180 -4.81 0.53 7.84
CA PRO A 180 -3.41 0.86 7.64
C PRO A 180 -3.22 2.39 7.60
N ALA A 181 -2.49 2.94 8.57
CA ALA A 181 -2.17 4.36 8.64
C ALA A 181 -1.32 4.76 7.43
N TYR A 182 -1.47 6.00 6.95
CA TYR A 182 -0.71 6.54 5.81
C TYR A 182 -0.87 5.80 4.45
N ILE A 183 -1.76 4.82 4.37
CA ILE A 183 -2.24 4.24 3.11
C ILE A 183 -3.60 4.85 2.79
N ASP A 184 -3.72 5.51 1.64
CA ASP A 184 -5.03 5.88 1.10
C ASP A 184 -5.65 4.64 0.44
N MET A 185 -6.71 4.13 1.08
CA MET A 185 -7.38 2.93 0.62
C MET A 185 -8.11 3.11 -0.71
N ASN A 186 -8.56 4.33 -1.05
CA ASN A 186 -9.15 4.60 -2.36
C ASN A 186 -8.11 4.56 -3.47
N THR A 187 -6.93 5.14 -3.23
CA THR A 187 -5.80 5.04 -4.16
C THR A 187 -5.35 3.58 -4.33
N LEU A 188 -5.26 2.81 -3.24
CA LEU A 188 -4.90 1.39 -3.33
C LEU A 188 -5.92 0.59 -4.15
N ARG A 189 -7.23 0.79 -3.91
CA ARG A 189 -8.30 0.18 -4.73
C ARG A 189 -8.20 0.55 -6.20
N GLN A 190 -7.92 1.82 -6.50
CA GLN A 190 -7.76 2.27 -7.87
C GLN A 190 -6.59 1.55 -8.55
N ASN A 191 -5.43 1.46 -7.89
CA ASN A 191 -4.27 0.76 -8.43
C ASN A 191 -4.55 -0.73 -8.66
N ILE A 192 -5.29 -1.39 -7.75
CA ILE A 192 -5.75 -2.77 -7.93
C ILE A 192 -6.63 -2.89 -9.18
N ASN A 193 -7.61 -1.99 -9.33
CA ASN A 193 -8.51 -1.98 -10.48
C ASN A 193 -7.78 -1.73 -11.80
N ASP A 194 -6.80 -0.82 -11.83
CA ASP A 194 -6.01 -0.54 -13.03
C ASP A 194 -5.21 -1.78 -13.46
N ILE A 195 -4.65 -2.51 -12.49
CA ILE A 195 -3.96 -3.79 -12.73
C ILE A 195 -4.92 -4.87 -13.25
N LEU A 196 -6.14 -4.93 -12.72
CA LEU A 196 -7.11 -5.97 -13.07
C LEU A 196 -7.75 -5.71 -14.43
N TYR A 197 -8.05 -4.46 -14.74
CA TYR A 197 -8.97 -4.08 -15.81
C TYR A 197 -8.38 -3.09 -16.84
N GLY A 198 -7.09 -2.73 -16.74
CA GLY A 198 -6.35 -2.05 -17.81
C GLY A 198 -6.71 -0.59 -18.07
N GLY A 199 -7.45 0.07 -17.16
CA GLY A 199 -7.63 1.53 -17.13
C GLY A 199 -8.32 2.17 -18.34
N THR A 200 -9.65 2.08 -18.44
CA THR A 200 -10.60 3.21 -18.30
C THR A 200 -12.00 2.59 -18.19
N THR A 201 -12.79 3.07 -17.22
CA THR A 201 -14.16 2.62 -16.88
C THR A 201 -14.34 1.16 -16.43
N HIS A 202 -14.04 0.92 -15.16
CA HIS A 202 -15.02 0.21 -14.32
C HIS A 202 -14.99 0.74 -12.88
N VAL A 203 -16.07 1.42 -12.50
CA VAL A 203 -16.36 1.77 -11.11
C VAL A 203 -16.80 0.46 -10.44
N ALA A 204 -15.94 -0.14 -9.61
CA ALA A 204 -16.38 -1.15 -8.63
C ALA A 204 -17.14 -0.41 -7.50
N PRO A 205 -18.21 -1.00 -6.94
CA PRO A 205 -19.10 -0.28 -6.03
C PRO A 205 -18.36 0.17 -4.78
N ALA A 206 -18.28 1.50 -4.59
CA ALA A 206 -17.89 2.08 -3.32
C ALA A 206 -18.92 1.67 -2.26
N ALA A 207 -18.45 1.25 -1.08
CA ALA A 207 -19.24 1.37 0.12
C ALA A 207 -19.67 2.85 0.22
N GLN A 208 -20.95 3.09 -0.02
CA GLN A 208 -21.52 4.44 -0.11
C GLN A 208 -21.39 5.12 1.25
N ASN A 209 -20.61 6.20 1.30
CA ASN A 209 -20.85 7.48 1.97
C ASN A 209 -19.53 8.19 2.30
N ALA A 210 -18.86 8.74 1.27
CA ALA A 210 -17.89 9.82 1.46
C ALA A 210 -18.07 10.83 0.31
N THR A 211 -18.28 12.09 0.68
CA THR A 211 -18.53 13.21 -0.22
C THR A 211 -17.37 13.39 -1.22
N PRO A 212 -17.61 13.71 -2.51
CA PRO A 212 -16.55 13.80 -3.51
C PRO A 212 -15.53 14.90 -3.21
N ALA A 213 -14.24 14.59 -3.37
CA ALA A 213 -13.19 15.59 -3.46
C ALA A 213 -13.36 16.44 -4.75
N PRO A 214 -13.08 17.75 -4.73
CA PRO A 214 -13.28 18.63 -5.87
C PRO A 214 -12.37 18.26 -7.07
N ALA A 215 -12.90 18.47 -8.27
CA ALA A 215 -12.24 18.17 -9.54
C ALA A 215 -10.84 18.80 -9.65
N GLN A 216 -9.84 17.96 -9.93
CA GLN A 216 -8.45 18.36 -10.09
C GLN A 216 -8.28 19.10 -11.43
N GLN A 217 -7.96 20.40 -11.39
CA GLN A 217 -7.47 21.12 -12.56
C GLN A 217 -6.01 20.73 -12.79
N THR A 218 -5.76 20.13 -13.94
CA THR A 218 -4.44 19.74 -14.44
C THR A 218 -3.62 20.99 -14.78
N ALA A 219 -2.46 21.17 -14.15
CA ALA A 219 -1.45 22.12 -14.60
C ALA A 219 -0.32 21.36 -15.31
N VAL A 220 -0.38 21.47 -16.65
CA VAL A 220 0.65 21.37 -17.69
C VAL A 220 1.32 20.00 -17.95
N GLY A 221 0.90 19.40 -19.07
CA GLY A 221 1.42 18.13 -19.60
C GLY A 221 0.71 16.94 -18.97
N ASN A 222 0.10 16.07 -19.76
CA ASN A 222 -0.61 14.87 -19.27
C ASN A 222 0.34 13.81 -18.65
N ASN A 223 1.46 14.23 -18.06
CA ASN A 223 2.44 13.36 -17.45
C ASN A 223 2.06 13.08 -15.99
N LEU A 224 1.12 12.16 -15.81
CA LEU A 224 0.76 11.64 -14.48
C LEU A 224 1.94 10.98 -13.75
N ASN A 225 3.08 10.78 -14.41
CA ASN A 225 4.31 10.22 -13.84
C ASN A 225 5.32 11.29 -13.40
N ALA A 226 4.99 12.59 -13.51
CA ALA A 226 5.84 13.64 -12.95
C ALA A 226 5.94 13.51 -11.41
N PRO A 227 7.11 13.83 -10.81
CA PRO A 227 7.28 13.79 -9.36
C PRO A 227 6.24 14.69 -8.69
N HIS A 228 5.54 14.17 -7.70
CA HIS A 228 4.44 14.89 -7.05
C HIS A 228 4.29 14.48 -5.60
N TRP A 229 3.69 15.38 -4.82
CA TRP A 229 3.26 15.17 -3.46
C TRP A 229 1.74 15.11 -3.39
N THR A 230 1.17 14.04 -2.86
CA THR A 230 -0.26 13.99 -2.56
C THR A 230 -0.51 14.54 -1.16
N VAL A 231 -1.22 15.66 -1.08
CA VAL A 231 -1.50 16.41 0.16
C VAL A 231 -2.26 15.55 1.17
N ARG A 232 -1.78 15.56 2.41
CA ARG A 232 -2.37 14.88 3.58
C ARG A 232 -2.80 15.93 4.61
N ALA A 233 -3.55 15.49 5.63
CA ALA A 233 -3.95 16.37 6.73
C ALA A 233 -2.72 17.00 7.41
N GLY A 234 -2.72 18.33 7.52
CA GLY A 234 -1.64 19.08 8.14
C GLY A 234 -0.43 19.36 7.23
N ASP A 235 -0.48 18.98 5.95
CA ASP A 235 0.52 19.41 4.98
C ASP A 235 0.39 20.90 4.65
N THR A 236 1.54 21.51 4.33
CA THR A 236 1.63 22.88 3.85
C THR A 236 2.62 22.93 2.71
N LEU A 237 2.52 23.90 1.81
CA LEU A 237 3.53 24.09 0.75
C LEU A 237 4.92 24.33 1.35
N ALA A 238 5.02 24.90 2.55
CA ALA A 238 6.28 25.04 3.27
C ALA A 238 6.91 23.70 3.65
N LYS A 239 6.12 22.72 4.09
CA LYS A 239 6.60 21.35 4.39
C LYS A 239 7.07 20.65 3.12
N ILE A 240 6.28 20.76 2.04
CA ILE A 240 6.59 20.15 0.75
C ILE A 240 7.86 20.79 0.15
N ALA A 241 7.99 22.11 0.19
CA ALA A 241 9.17 22.83 -0.27
C ALA A 241 10.42 22.43 0.53
N ARG A 242 10.33 22.35 1.86
CA ARG A 242 11.45 21.93 2.70
C ARG A 242 11.93 20.52 2.35
N TYR A 243 11.00 19.63 2.06
CA TYR A 243 11.32 18.26 1.68
C TYR A 243 12.09 18.19 0.37
N TYR A 244 11.61 18.85 -0.69
CA TYR A 244 12.17 18.70 -2.04
C TYR A 244 13.31 19.67 -2.37
N PHE A 245 13.34 20.85 -1.74
CA PHE A 245 14.31 21.90 -2.03
C PHE A 245 15.25 22.18 -0.85
N GLY A 246 15.09 21.47 0.26
CA GLY A 246 15.87 21.67 1.49
C GLY A 246 15.51 22.94 2.27
N ASN A 247 14.62 23.79 1.75
CA ASN A 247 14.18 25.03 2.40
C ASN A 247 12.69 25.31 2.15
N ALA A 248 12.08 26.11 3.02
CA ALA A 248 10.70 26.58 2.91
C ALA A 248 10.65 28.09 2.59
N SER A 249 11.58 28.59 1.77
CA SER A 249 11.62 30.01 1.46
C SER A 249 10.38 30.45 0.69
N ALA A 250 10.05 31.74 0.75
CA ALA A 250 8.93 32.30 -0.02
C ALA A 250 9.11 32.04 -1.54
N ALA A 251 10.36 32.03 -2.02
CA ALA A 251 10.66 31.69 -3.40
C ALA A 251 10.35 30.22 -3.73
N ASP A 252 10.63 29.29 -2.83
CA ASP A 252 10.39 27.85 -3.04
C ASP A 252 8.90 27.50 -2.98
N ILE A 253 8.17 28.12 -2.05
CA ILE A 253 6.70 28.03 -2.02
C ILE A 253 6.13 28.62 -3.31
N LYS A 254 6.66 29.74 -3.78
CA LYS A 254 6.23 30.37 -5.04
C LYS A 254 6.48 29.47 -6.26
N LYS A 255 7.59 28.74 -6.31
CA LYS A 255 7.84 27.73 -7.36
C LYS A 255 6.73 26.68 -7.38
N LEU A 256 6.34 26.16 -6.22
CA LEU A 256 5.25 25.17 -6.12
C LEU A 256 3.92 25.77 -6.56
N THR A 257 3.58 26.98 -6.12
CA THR A 257 2.30 27.61 -6.50
C THR A 257 2.22 27.90 -7.98
N ASP A 258 3.28 28.48 -8.56
CA ASP A 258 3.33 28.83 -9.98
C ASP A 258 3.26 27.56 -10.84
N TYR A 259 4.00 26.51 -10.48
CA TYR A 259 4.03 25.25 -11.23
C TYR A 259 2.69 24.51 -11.21
N ASN A 260 1.97 24.59 -10.08
CA ASN A 260 0.71 23.86 -9.87
C ASN A 260 -0.55 24.70 -10.06
N SER A 261 -0.41 25.97 -10.49
CA SER A 261 -1.51 26.93 -10.56
C SER A 261 -2.29 27.07 -9.23
N ILE A 262 -1.62 26.93 -8.09
CA ILE A 262 -2.25 27.03 -6.76
C ILE A 262 -2.42 28.50 -6.41
N LYS A 263 -3.67 28.96 -6.33
CA LYS A 263 -4.01 30.37 -6.07
C LYS A 263 -3.82 30.78 -4.61
N ASP A 264 -4.04 29.86 -3.68
CA ASP A 264 -3.91 30.10 -2.24
C ASP A 264 -3.03 29.02 -1.62
N ALA A 265 -1.81 29.40 -1.24
CA ALA A 265 -0.79 28.51 -0.67
C ALA A 265 -1.20 27.87 0.66
N ASN A 266 -2.20 28.44 1.36
CA ASN A 266 -2.70 27.96 2.64
C ASN A 266 -3.91 27.03 2.51
N LYS A 267 -4.45 26.88 1.30
CA LYS A 267 -5.64 26.06 1.04
C LYS A 267 -5.27 24.89 0.15
N LEU A 268 -4.59 23.92 0.75
CA LEU A 268 -4.38 22.62 0.13
C LEU A 268 -5.51 21.67 0.52
N ALA A 269 -6.07 20.98 -0.47
CA ALA A 269 -7.07 19.95 -0.22
C ALA A 269 -6.39 18.60 0.01
N ILE A 270 -6.83 17.83 1.01
CA ILE A 270 -6.36 16.45 1.19
C ILE A 270 -6.65 15.66 -0.11
N GLY A 271 -5.66 14.91 -0.59
CA GLY A 271 -5.71 14.19 -1.87
C GLY A 271 -5.30 15.03 -3.09
N GLN A 272 -5.08 16.34 -2.94
CA GLN A 272 -4.55 17.18 -4.03
C GLN A 272 -3.12 16.76 -4.37
N ARG A 273 -2.81 16.60 -5.65
CA ARG A 273 -1.44 16.39 -6.12
C ARG A 273 -0.76 17.74 -6.35
N VAL A 274 0.35 17.97 -5.65
CA VAL A 274 1.27 19.09 -5.84
C VAL A 274 2.49 18.54 -6.57
N PHE A 275 2.55 18.75 -7.88
CA PHE A 275 3.68 18.38 -8.73
C PHE A 275 4.91 19.21 -8.39
N ILE A 276 6.08 18.57 -8.44
CA ILE A 276 7.33 19.16 -7.98
C ILE A 276 8.13 19.68 -9.19
N PRO A 277 8.34 21.00 -9.30
CA PRO A 277 9.17 21.55 -10.36
C PRO A 277 10.62 21.11 -10.22
N GLY A 278 11.25 20.79 -11.34
CA GLY A 278 12.69 20.53 -11.40
C GLY A 278 13.54 21.80 -11.30
N PRO A 279 14.88 21.64 -11.19
CA PRO A 279 15.57 20.37 -11.20
C PRO A 279 15.49 19.65 -9.84
N LEU A 280 15.32 18.32 -9.87
CA LEU A 280 15.47 17.46 -8.71
C LEU A 280 16.76 16.66 -8.84
N VAL A 281 17.53 16.63 -7.76
CA VAL A 281 18.80 15.93 -7.69
C VAL A 281 18.85 15.02 -6.47
N TRP A 282 19.60 13.93 -6.60
CA TRP A 282 19.92 13.00 -5.52
C TRP A 282 21.41 13.07 -5.24
N THR A 283 21.82 13.33 -4.01
CA THR A 283 23.24 13.21 -3.62
C THR A 283 23.46 11.81 -3.10
N VAL A 284 24.30 11.03 -3.78
CA VAL A 284 24.55 9.64 -3.45
C VAL A 284 25.13 9.52 -2.05
N GLU A 285 24.56 8.64 -1.24
CA GLU A 285 25.04 8.28 0.09
C GLU A 285 25.61 6.85 0.09
N ALA A 286 26.32 6.50 1.15
CA ALA A 286 26.86 5.15 1.31
C ALA A 286 25.71 4.12 1.40
N GLY A 287 25.73 3.14 0.49
CA GLY A 287 24.69 2.10 0.42
C GLY A 287 23.58 2.36 -0.59
N ASP A 288 23.65 3.47 -1.32
CA ASP A 288 22.76 3.71 -2.47
C ASP A 288 23.03 2.77 -3.63
N SER A 289 21.97 2.50 -4.38
CA SER A 289 21.99 1.71 -5.61
C SER A 289 21.15 2.44 -6.66
N TRP A 290 21.36 2.13 -7.94
CA TRP A 290 20.59 2.76 -9.00
C TRP A 290 19.10 2.39 -8.88
N GLU A 291 18.85 1.17 -8.42
CA GLU A 291 17.54 0.60 -8.13
C GLU A 291 16.81 1.40 -7.06
N LYS A 292 17.49 1.72 -5.95
CA LYS A 292 16.93 2.55 -4.86
C LYS A 292 16.58 3.96 -5.35
N ILE A 293 17.52 4.62 -6.02
CA ILE A 293 17.33 6.00 -6.50
C ILE A 293 16.19 6.06 -7.52
N ALA A 294 16.12 5.10 -8.44
CA ALA A 294 15.08 5.04 -9.46
C ALA A 294 13.71 4.72 -8.86
N ALA A 295 13.64 3.76 -7.94
CA ALA A 295 12.40 3.38 -7.27
C ALA A 295 11.82 4.52 -6.43
N TYR A 296 12.66 5.30 -5.75
CA TYR A 296 12.24 6.46 -4.94
C TYR A 296 11.44 7.49 -5.73
N TYR A 297 11.80 7.72 -6.99
CA TYR A 297 11.10 8.68 -7.86
C TYR A 297 10.15 8.04 -8.88
N GLY A 298 9.95 6.71 -8.82
CA GLY A 298 9.08 6.00 -9.77
C GLY A 298 9.64 5.94 -11.19
N TYR A 299 10.96 5.99 -11.36
CA TYR A 299 11.62 5.83 -12.66
C TYR A 299 12.23 4.45 -12.84
N SER A 300 12.52 4.08 -14.09
CA SER A 300 13.37 2.92 -14.38
C SER A 300 14.84 3.26 -14.08
N VAL A 301 15.62 2.26 -13.68
CA VAL A 301 17.08 2.38 -13.51
C VAL A 301 17.72 2.97 -14.76
N GLN A 302 17.28 2.54 -15.93
CA GLN A 302 17.80 3.05 -17.20
C GLN A 302 17.48 4.53 -17.39
N ALA A 303 16.25 4.97 -17.09
CA ALA A 303 15.86 6.38 -17.21
C ALA A 303 16.66 7.31 -16.26
N VAL A 304 17.10 6.81 -15.10
CA VAL A 304 17.99 7.55 -14.20
C VAL A 304 19.43 7.54 -14.72
N LYS A 305 19.91 6.41 -15.26
CA LYS A 305 21.26 6.30 -15.86
C LYS A 305 21.41 7.16 -17.12
N ASP A 306 20.40 7.18 -17.98
CA ASP A 306 20.38 7.98 -19.23
C ASP A 306 20.49 9.47 -18.92
N ARG A 307 19.90 9.93 -17.81
CA ARG A 307 20.03 11.31 -17.31
C ARG A 307 21.38 11.61 -16.66
N ASN A 308 22.17 10.58 -16.33
CA ASN A 308 23.44 10.68 -15.63
C ASN A 308 24.56 9.94 -16.37
N PRO A 309 24.81 10.26 -17.65
CA PRO A 309 25.76 9.53 -18.47
C PRO A 309 27.16 9.59 -17.85
N GLY A 310 27.80 8.42 -17.71
CA GLY A 310 29.17 8.30 -17.20
C GLY A 310 29.34 8.50 -15.69
N LYS A 311 28.27 8.76 -14.92
CA LYS A 311 28.36 8.89 -13.47
C LYS A 311 28.33 7.52 -12.77
N SER A 312 29.04 7.41 -11.65
CA SER A 312 29.03 6.26 -10.75
C SER A 312 28.40 6.61 -9.40
N LEU A 313 27.92 5.62 -8.65
CA LEU A 313 27.34 5.79 -7.31
C LEU A 313 28.40 5.96 -6.21
N ALA A 314 29.40 6.82 -6.45
CA ALA A 314 30.33 7.19 -5.39
C ALA A 314 29.62 8.16 -4.42
N PRO A 315 29.72 7.98 -3.09
CA PRO A 315 29.15 8.90 -2.13
C PRO A 315 29.54 10.36 -2.39
N GLY A 316 28.57 11.27 -2.31
CA GLY A 316 28.69 12.68 -2.68
C GLY A 316 28.42 12.99 -4.15
N THR A 317 28.27 11.99 -5.02
CA THR A 317 27.92 12.22 -6.43
C THR A 317 26.50 12.76 -6.54
N VAL A 318 26.32 13.88 -7.24
CA VAL A 318 24.99 14.46 -7.48
C VAL A 318 24.40 13.88 -8.76
N MET A 319 23.30 13.15 -8.65
CA MET A 319 22.53 12.54 -9.75
C MET A 319 21.33 13.42 -10.12
N MET A 320 21.13 13.69 -11.41
CA MET A 320 19.96 14.37 -11.94
C MET A 320 18.79 13.40 -12.04
N ILE A 321 17.68 13.74 -11.40
CA ILE A 321 16.47 12.91 -11.36
C ILE A 321 15.39 13.47 -12.28
N TRP A 322 15.17 14.78 -12.21
CA TRP A 322 14.17 15.50 -12.99
C TRP A 322 14.76 16.82 -13.46
N GLY A 323 14.75 17.08 -14.76
CA GLY A 323 15.35 18.27 -15.34
C GLY A 323 14.58 19.56 -15.07
N ALA A 324 15.28 20.70 -15.17
CA ALA A 324 14.64 22.01 -15.14
C ALA A 324 13.77 22.19 -16.39
N GLY A 325 12.46 22.36 -16.20
CA GLY A 325 11.51 22.56 -17.30
C GLY A 325 10.94 21.30 -17.95
N GLU A 326 11.27 20.09 -17.46
CA GLU A 326 10.52 18.87 -17.80
C GLU A 326 9.07 19.03 -17.27
N ARG A 327 8.07 18.85 -18.14
CA ARG A 327 6.63 18.96 -17.85
C ARG A 327 5.89 17.74 -18.39
#